data_AF-A0A4Y8CPG0-F1
#
_entry.id   AF-A0A4Y8CPG0-F1
#
_cell.length_a   1.000
_cell.length_b   1.000
_cell.length_c   1.000
_cell.angle_alpha   90.00
_cell.angle_beta   90.00
_cell.angle_gamma   90.00
#
_symmetry.space_group_name_H-M   'P 1'
#
loop_
_entity.id
_entity.type
_entity.pdbx_description
1 polymer ?
#
loop_
_entity_poly.entity_id
_entity_poly.type
_entity_poly.pdbx_seq_one_letter_code
_entity_poly.pdbx_strand_id
1 'polypeptide(L)'
;YINILHTLYTEYLENEKEIEELDNFALELQTQEQNNNQKEKSSKKLSYKENEILKNHPEKIDFLEQKIAKLNQDLSDPNVYQEIGINKLYQELEVMQKELEILENEYFLVLEKSENL
;
A
#
# COMPACT_ATOMS: atom_id res chain seq x y z
N TYR A 1 11.75 -45.86 -0.02
CA TYR A 1 11.00 -45.47 -1.23
C TYR A 1 11.40 -44.06 -1.59
N ILE A 2 11.99 -43.87 -2.77
CA ILE A 2 12.22 -42.53 -3.32
C ILE A 2 10.93 -42.15 -4.04
N ASN A 3 10.29 -41.08 -3.60
CA ASN A 3 9.10 -40.54 -4.25
C ASN A 3 9.55 -39.84 -5.53
N ILE A 4 9.28 -40.43 -6.69
CA ILE A 4 9.61 -39.83 -7.99
C ILE A 4 8.37 -39.05 -8.41
N LEU A 5 8.45 -37.72 -8.36
CA LEU A 5 7.42 -36.84 -8.90
C LEU A 5 7.42 -36.99 -10.44
N HIS A 6 6.28 -37.36 -11.02
CA HIS A 6 6.10 -37.36 -12.47
C HIS A 6 5.32 -36.11 -12.87
N THR A 7 6.04 -35.12 -13.39
CA THR A 7 5.46 -33.91 -13.98
C THR A 7 5.32 -34.10 -15.48
N LEU A 8 4.21 -33.68 -16.07
CA LEU A 8 4.03 -33.75 -17.53
C LEU A 8 5.02 -32.80 -18.21
N TYR A 9 5.52 -33.17 -19.38
CA TYR A 9 6.48 -32.33 -20.11
C TYR A 9 5.91 -30.93 -20.46
N THR A 10 4.60 -30.86 -20.72
CA THR A 10 3.90 -29.57 -20.95
C THR A 10 3.91 -28.70 -19.71
N GLU A 11 3.62 -29.28 -18.55
CA GLU A 11 3.62 -28.59 -17.25
C GLU A 11 5.04 -28.13 -16.87
N TYR A 12 6.07 -28.94 -17.15
CA TYR A 12 7.46 -28.52 -16.99
C TYR A 12 7.80 -27.28 -17.84
N LEU A 13 7.40 -27.26 -19.11
CA LEU A 13 7.64 -26.12 -20.01
C LEU A 13 6.85 -24.87 -19.61
N GLU A 14 5.64 -25.03 -19.06
CA GLU A 14 4.86 -23.93 -18.52
C GLU A 14 5.54 -23.34 -17.28
N ASN A 15 6.01 -24.19 -16.36
CA ASN A 15 6.73 -23.75 -15.16
C ASN A 15 8.05 -23.03 -15.51
N GLU A 16 8.82 -23.51 -16.48
CA GLU A 16 10.04 -22.83 -16.93
C GLU A 16 9.74 -21.43 -17.47
N LYS A 17 8.64 -21.26 -18.22
CA LYS A 17 8.21 -19.94 -18.70
C LYS A 17 7.77 -19.03 -17.58
N GLU A 18 7.02 -19.55 -16.60
CA GLU A 18 6.59 -18.76 -15.44
C GLU A 18 7.80 -18.27 -14.63
N ILE A 19 8.81 -19.14 -14.43
CA ILE A 19 10.07 -18.76 -13.78
C ILE A 19 10.79 -17.66 -14.58
N GLU A 20 10.89 -17.80 -15.90
CA GLU A 20 11.51 -16.79 -16.76
C GLU A 20 10.78 -15.45 -16.72
N GLU A 21 9.44 -15.45 -16.69
CA GLU A 21 8.63 -14.23 -16.55
C GLU A 21 8.87 -13.54 -15.20
N LEU A 22 8.95 -14.31 -14.10
CA LEU A 22 9.24 -13.78 -12.78
C LEU A 22 10.66 -13.21 -12.67
N ASP A 23 11.66 -13.89 -13.26
CA ASP A 23 13.03 -13.40 -13.30
C ASP A 23 13.13 -12.09 -14.10
N ASN A 24 12.44 -12.00 -15.23
CA ASN A 24 12.37 -10.76 -16.02
C ASN A 24 11.71 -9.62 -15.24
N PHE A 25 10.62 -9.88 -14.52
CA PHE A 25 9.98 -8.88 -13.66
C PHE A 25 10.92 -8.40 -12.55
N ALA A 26 11.67 -9.30 -11.91
CA ALA A 26 12.66 -8.96 -10.90
C ALA A 26 13.81 -8.10 -11.48
N LEU A 27 14.27 -8.41 -12.69
CA LEU A 27 15.27 -7.60 -13.41
C LEU A 27 14.73 -6.20 -13.77
N GLU A 28 13.48 -6.09 -14.21
CA GLU A 28 12.83 -4.81 -14.47
C GLU A 28 12.73 -3.95 -13.20
N LEU A 29 12.35 -4.54 -12.07
CA LEU A 29 12.36 -3.87 -10.76
C LEU A 29 13.77 -3.42 -10.37
N GLN A 30 14.77 -4.29 -10.46
CA GLN A 30 16.14 -3.95 -10.10
C GLN A 30 16.73 -2.85 -11.01
N THR A 31 16.38 -2.85 -12.30
CA THR A 31 16.82 -1.79 -13.22
C THR A 31 16.10 -0.47 -12.96
N GLN A 32 14.83 -0.47 -12.56
CA GLN A 32 14.12 0.72 -12.08
C GLN A 32 14.78 1.28 -10.81
N GLU A 33 15.11 0.42 -9.85
CA GLU A 33 15.82 0.80 -8.61
C GLU A 33 17.21 1.36 -8.88
N GLN A 34 17.99 0.76 -9.79
CA GLN A 34 19.33 1.24 -10.13
C GLN A 34 19.31 2.60 -10.86
N ASN A 35 18.34 2.82 -11.75
CA ASN A 35 18.17 4.10 -12.44
C ASN A 35 17.74 5.23 -11.50
N ASN A 36 16.94 4.93 -10.47
CA ASN A 36 16.59 5.87 -9.41
C ASN A 36 17.80 6.17 -8.49
N ASN A 37 18.57 5.14 -8.11
CA ASN A 37 19.76 5.29 -7.26
C ASN A 37 20.91 6.08 -7.92
N GLN A 38 21.07 6.05 -9.25
CA GLN A 38 22.13 6.81 -9.93
C GLN A 38 21.91 8.34 -9.89
N LYS A 39 20.68 8.82 -9.64
CA LYS A 39 20.39 10.25 -9.49
C LYS A 39 20.56 10.77 -8.06
N GLU A 40 20.62 9.90 -7.06
CA GLU A 40 20.61 10.29 -5.65
C GLU A 40 21.98 10.12 -4.96
N LYS A 41 22.95 10.94 -5.38
CA LYS A 41 24.13 11.25 -4.55
C LYS A 41 23.87 12.43 -3.61
N SER A 42 22.65 12.58 -3.11
CA SER A 42 22.35 13.51 -2.01
C SER A 42 22.15 12.69 -0.74
N SER A 43 22.65 13.21 0.39
CA SER A 43 22.79 12.50 1.66
C SER A 43 21.60 11.61 2.04
N LYS A 44 21.85 10.31 2.18
CA LYS A 44 20.95 9.26 2.72
C LYS A 44 20.50 9.57 4.16
N LYS A 45 19.62 10.56 4.33
CA LYS A 45 18.92 10.84 5.57
C LYS A 45 17.51 11.30 5.24
N LEU A 46 16.52 10.68 5.88
CA LEU A 46 15.16 11.17 5.84
C LEU A 46 15.13 12.62 6.34
N SER A 47 14.38 13.47 5.65
CA SER A 47 14.07 14.83 6.07
C SER A 47 13.37 14.81 7.43
N TYR A 48 13.42 15.92 8.16
CA TYR A 48 12.70 16.09 9.43
C TYR A 48 11.20 15.76 9.26
N LYS A 49 10.61 16.23 8.16
CA LYS A 49 9.20 15.99 7.82
C LYS A 49 8.91 14.51 7.57
N GLU A 50 9.82 13.79 6.92
CA GLU A 50 9.70 12.35 6.62
C GLU A 50 9.78 11.50 7.91
N ASN A 51 10.70 11.83 8.82
CA ASN A 51 10.75 11.19 10.13
C ASN A 51 9.50 11.43 10.97
N GLU A 52 8.90 12.61 10.83
CA GLU A 52 7.64 12.93 11.50
C GLU A 52 6.48 12.11 10.92
N ILE A 53 6.43 11.94 9.59
CA ILE A 53 5.46 11.08 8.91
C ILE A 53 5.54 9.65 9.45
N LEU A 54 6.73 9.05 9.53
CA LEU A 54 6.88 7.67 10.03
C LEU A 54 6.40 7.48 11.47
N LYS A 55 6.48 8.52 12.31
CA LYS A 55 6.07 8.46 13.71
C LYS A 55 4.59 8.76 13.91
N ASN A 56 4.06 9.75 13.19
CA ASN A 56 2.73 10.31 13.47
C ASN A 56 1.65 9.84 12.49
N HIS A 57 1.99 9.45 11.26
CA HIS A 57 0.99 9.00 10.29
C HIS A 57 0.32 7.68 10.68
N PRO A 58 1.00 6.68 11.28
CA PRO A 58 0.34 5.47 11.76
C PRO A 58 -0.81 5.77 12.74
N GLU A 59 -0.58 6.65 13.73
CA GLU A 59 -1.63 7.03 14.68
C GLU A 59 -2.78 7.80 14.01
N LYS A 60 -2.48 8.62 13.00
CA LYS A 60 -3.51 9.35 12.24
C LYS A 60 -4.35 8.43 11.35
N ILE A 61 -3.71 7.42 10.74
CA ILE A 61 -4.37 6.40 9.93
C ILE A 61 -5.33 5.60 10.82
N ASP A 62 -4.86 5.07 11.95
CA ASP A 62 -5.71 4.35 12.93
C ASP A 62 -6.91 5.20 13.39
N PHE A 63 -6.69 6.49 13.63
CA PHE A 63 -7.77 7.41 14.03
C PHE A 63 -8.80 7.63 12.92
N LEU A 64 -8.34 7.79 11.67
CA LEU A 64 -9.21 7.94 10.51
C LEU A 64 -10.00 6.66 10.25
N GLU A 65 -9.37 5.48 10.35
CA GLU A 65 -10.05 4.18 10.22
C GLU A 65 -11.15 4.01 11.26
N GLN A 66 -10.86 4.32 12.53
CA GLN A 66 -11.88 4.26 13.59
C GLN A 66 -13.03 5.23 13.34
N LYS A 67 -12.74 6.43 12.84
CA LYS A 67 -13.77 7.40 12.44
C LYS A 67 -14.62 6.86 11.29
N ILE A 68 -14.01 6.30 10.25
CA ILE A 68 -14.73 5.72 9.11
C ILE A 68 -15.60 4.54 9.56
N ALA A 69 -15.09 3.67 10.43
CA ALA A 69 -15.84 2.55 11.00
C ALA A 69 -17.06 3.04 11.79
N LYS A 70 -16.88 4.08 12.61
CA LYS A 70 -17.99 4.72 13.32
C LYS A 70 -19.00 5.35 12.37
N LEU A 71 -18.54 6.06 11.34
CA LEU A 71 -19.41 6.70 10.37
C LEU A 71 -20.21 5.68 9.55
N ASN A 72 -19.61 4.52 9.24
CA ASN A 72 -20.29 3.39 8.62
C ASN A 72 -21.35 2.76 9.55
N GLN A 73 -21.06 2.69 10.85
CA GLN A 73 -22.03 2.23 11.84
C GLN A 73 -23.21 3.21 11.96
N ASP A 74 -22.92 4.51 11.97
CA ASP A 74 -23.91 5.59 11.97
C ASP A 74 -24.76 5.58 10.68
N LEU A 75 -24.15 5.31 9.52
CA LEU A 75 -24.86 5.12 8.24
C LEU A 75 -25.72 3.84 8.20
N SER A 76 -25.42 2.86 9.07
CA SER A 76 -26.21 1.64 9.18
C SER A 76 -27.46 1.82 10.05
N ASP A 77 -27.59 2.93 10.80
CA ASP A 77 -28.76 3.25 11.61
C ASP A 77 -29.72 4.19 10.86
N PRO A 78 -30.97 3.75 10.58
CA PRO A 78 -31.99 4.56 9.91
C PRO A 78 -32.28 5.92 10.50
N ASN A 79 -32.12 6.06 11.82
CA ASN A 79 -32.43 7.29 12.52
C ASN A 79 -31.37 8.37 12.25
N VAL A 80 -30.11 7.98 12.08
CA VAL A 80 -28.98 8.91 12.00
C VAL A 80 -28.90 9.58 10.63
N TYR A 81 -29.10 8.82 9.54
CA TYR A 81 -29.12 9.40 8.21
C TYR A 81 -30.41 10.15 7.88
N GLN A 82 -31.49 9.95 8.65
CA GLN A 82 -32.72 10.76 8.56
C GLN A 82 -32.53 12.17 9.13
N GLU A 83 -31.75 12.36 10.20
CA GLU A 83 -31.55 13.68 10.81
C GLU A 83 -30.42 14.50 10.16
N ILE A 84 -29.29 13.86 9.86
CA ILE A 84 -28.09 14.55 9.33
C ILE A 84 -28.16 14.71 7.80
N GLY A 85 -28.84 13.77 7.15
CA GLY A 85 -28.95 13.66 5.70
C GLY A 85 -27.89 12.72 5.11
N ILE A 86 -28.35 11.63 4.50
CA ILE A 86 -27.51 10.58 3.89
C ILE A 86 -26.41 11.14 2.97
N ASN A 87 -26.72 12.18 2.18
CA ASN A 87 -25.77 12.77 1.24
C ASN A 87 -24.57 13.43 1.94
N LYS A 88 -24.77 14.06 3.12
CA LYS A 88 -23.66 14.66 3.87
C LYS A 88 -22.75 13.61 4.49
N LEU A 89 -23.35 12.57 5.06
CA LEU A 89 -22.60 11.44 5.62
C LEU A 89 -21.76 10.73 4.55
N TYR A 90 -22.31 10.51 3.35
CA TYR A 90 -21.55 9.95 2.24
C TYR A 90 -20.41 10.86 1.77
N GLN A 91 -20.64 12.18 1.68
CA GLN A 91 -19.57 13.12 1.31
C GLN A 91 -18.46 13.12 2.36
N GLU A 92 -18.80 13.13 3.65
CA GLU A 92 -17.82 13.09 4.72
C GLU A 92 -17.04 11.78 4.73
N LEU A 93 -17.71 10.65 4.51
CA LEU A 93 -17.08 9.34 4.34
C LEU A 93 -16.10 9.33 3.17
N GLU A 94 -16.50 9.84 2.00
CA GLU A 94 -15.65 9.88 0.81
C GLU A 94 -14.41 10.76 1.03
N VAL A 95 -14.57 11.90 1.71
CA VAL A 95 -13.45 12.79 2.05
C VAL A 95 -12.50 12.11 3.02
N MET A 96 -13.01 11.46 4.08
CA MET A 96 -12.18 10.75 5.05
C MET A 96 -11.44 9.57 4.42
N GLN A 97 -12.08 8.84 3.50
CA GLN A 97 -11.43 7.74 2.75
C GLN A 97 -10.32 8.24 1.84
N LYS A 98 -10.53 9.35 1.11
CA LYS A 98 -9.48 9.96 0.30
C LYS A 98 -8.33 10.48 1.15
N GLU A 99 -8.62 11.08 2.30
CA GLU A 99 -7.60 11.56 3.22
C GLU A 99 -6.78 10.40 3.78
N LEU A 100 -7.42 9.28 4.15
CA LEU A 100 -6.75 8.04 4.56
C LEU A 100 -5.80 7.54 3.47
N GLU A 101 -6.30 7.40 2.23
CA GLU A 101 -5.52 6.91 1.09
C GLU A 101 -4.28 7.80 0.82
N ILE A 102 -4.42 9.13 0.93
CA ILE A 102 -3.29 10.05 0.78
C ILE A 102 -2.28 9.85 1.91
N LEU A 103 -2.74 9.76 3.16
CA LEU A 103 -1.85 9.56 4.31
C LEU A 103 -1.10 8.22 4.25
N GLU A 104 -1.77 7.15 3.82
CA GLU A 104 -1.20 5.82 3.62
C GLU A 104 -0.14 5.85 2.53
N ASN A 105 -0.45 6.44 1.37
CA ASN A 105 0.51 6.57 0.29
C ASN A 105 1.76 7.38 0.71
N GLU A 106 1.56 8.52 1.40
CA GLU A 106 2.69 9.29 1.93
C GLU A 106 3.52 8.49 2.94
N TYR A 107 2.87 7.72 3.81
CA TYR A 107 3.54 6.88 4.79
C TYR A 107 4.34 5.77 4.11
N PHE A 108 3.76 5.05 3.15
CA PHE A 108 4.43 3.96 2.43
C PHE A 108 5.62 4.45 1.60
N LEU A 109 5.49 5.57 0.90
CA LEU A 109 6.61 6.15 0.16
C LEU A 109 7.79 6.51 1.06
N VAL A 110 7.51 7.05 2.25
CA VAL A 110 8.55 7.39 3.22
C VAL A 110 9.14 6.13 3.86
N LEU A 111 8.32 5.10 4.11
CA LEU A 111 8.75 3.82 4.64
C LEU A 111 9.69 3.10 3.66
N GLU A 112 9.31 3.00 2.38
CA GLU A 112 10.15 2.47 1.30
C GLU A 112 11.48 3.22 1.20
N LYS A 113 11.44 4.56 1.26
CA LYS A 113 12.65 5.38 1.28
C LYS A 113 13.52 5.13 2.50
N SER A 114 12.91 4.82 3.66
CA SER A 114 13.63 4.50 4.89
C SER A 114 14.30 3.14 4.84
N GLU A 115 13.71 2.15 4.16
CA GLU A 115 14.25 0.79 4.00
C GLU A 115 15.35 0.73 2.94
N ASN A 116 15.27 1.57 1.90
CA ASN A 116 16.28 1.69 0.84
C ASN A 116 17.50 2.56 1.25
N LEU A 117 17.49 3.13 2.45
CA LEU A 117 18.55 3.96 3.04
C LEU A 117 19.65 3.09 3.68
#